data_AF-A0ABD0VG98-F1
#
_entry.id   AF-A0ABD0VG98-F1
#
_cell.length_a   1.000
_cell.length_b   1.000
_cell.length_c   1.000
_cell.angle_alpha   90.00
_cell.angle_beta   90.00
_cell.angle_gamma   90.00
#
_symmetry.space_group_name_H-M   'P 1'
#
loop_
_entity.id
_entity.type
_entity.pdbx_description
1 polymer ?
#
loop_
_entity_poly.entity_id
_entity_poly.type
_entity_poly.pdbx_seq_one_letter_code
_entity_poly.pdbx_strand_id
1 'polypeptide(L)'
;MFEMLDTEISIQSSKPLVISNTADEMEASAILSVADKVNIVGIGSLLEDTVEGSLFKSDDKNGYMDWLDRQEERSVVYVSFGSISVLKKEPVEEISKGLRLSGRPYLWVLRKDNRWEGQELVEEEDEGVKKGMVVE
;
A
#
# COMPACT_ATOMS: atom_id res chain seq x y z
N MET A 1 -20.66 -6.96 2.87
CA MET A 1 -20.68 -5.48 3.07
C MET A 1 -21.72 -4.83 2.15
N PHE A 2 -21.60 -4.97 0.83
CA PHE A 2 -22.55 -4.37 -0.13
C PHE A 2 -23.98 -4.92 -0.01
N GLU A 3 -24.15 -6.23 0.20
CA GLU A 3 -25.47 -6.84 0.39
C GLU A 3 -26.24 -6.28 1.61
N MET A 4 -25.53 -5.90 2.66
CA MET A 4 -26.11 -5.28 3.85
C MET A 4 -26.59 -3.85 3.55
N LEU A 5 -25.84 -3.10 2.74
CA LEU A 5 -26.23 -1.77 2.27
C LEU A 5 -27.46 -1.84 1.35
N ASP A 6 -27.48 -2.78 0.40
CA ASP A 6 -28.62 -2.99 -0.50
C ASP A 6 -29.89 -3.35 0.28
N THR A 7 -29.74 -4.19 1.31
CA THR A 7 -30.82 -4.55 2.23
C THR A 7 -31.33 -3.32 2.98
N GLU A 8 -30.45 -2.49 3.55
CA GLU A 8 -30.85 -1.29 4.30
C GLU A 8 -31.56 -0.26 3.41
N ILE A 9 -31.05 -0.04 2.18
CA ILE A 9 -31.67 0.83 1.16
C ILE A 9 -33.08 0.33 0.81
N SER A 10 -33.30 -0.98 0.79
CA SER A 10 -34.61 -1.56 0.43
C SER A 10 -35.64 -1.52 1.56
N ILE A 11 -35.20 -1.48 2.82
CA ILE A 11 -36.07 -1.57 4.00
C ILE A 11 -36.35 -0.20 4.64
N GLN A 12 -35.42 0.76 4.54
CA GLN A 12 -35.59 2.07 5.15
C GLN A 12 -36.30 3.07 4.23
N SER A 13 -37.14 3.92 4.82
CA SER A 13 -37.77 5.05 4.12
C SER A 13 -36.82 6.24 3.89
N SER A 14 -35.62 6.23 4.49
CA SER A 14 -34.63 7.30 4.42
C SER A 14 -33.29 6.77 3.89
N LYS A 15 -32.53 7.63 3.19
CA LYS A 15 -31.20 7.27 2.71
C LYS A 15 -30.26 6.94 3.88
N PRO A 16 -29.60 5.77 3.91
CA PRO A 16 -28.66 5.44 4.96
C PRO A 16 -27.44 6.35 4.91
N LEU A 17 -26.85 6.60 6.07
CA LEU A 17 -25.61 7.37 6.23
C LEU A 17 -24.41 6.41 6.21
N VAL A 18 -23.45 6.68 5.33
CA VAL A 18 -22.20 5.92 5.20
C VAL A 18 -21.03 6.84 5.57
N ILE A 19 -20.31 6.47 6.62
CA ILE A 19 -19.06 7.12 6.99
C ILE A 19 -17.94 6.43 6.19
N SER A 20 -17.20 7.20 5.38
CA SER A 20 -16.13 6.67 4.54
C SER A 20 -14.80 7.34 4.87
N ASN A 21 -13.73 6.57 5.01
CA ASN A 21 -12.36 7.09 5.16
C ASN A 21 -11.84 7.59 3.80
N THR A 22 -12.43 8.68 3.33
CA THR A 22 -12.13 9.33 2.05
C THR A 22 -12.29 10.84 2.20
N ALA A 23 -11.79 11.59 1.22
CA ALA A 23 -12.02 13.01 1.08
C ALA A 23 -12.91 13.25 -0.15
N ASP A 24 -13.87 14.16 -0.03
CA ASP A 24 -14.86 14.41 -1.08
C ASP A 24 -14.21 14.81 -2.41
N GLU A 25 -13.10 15.56 -2.37
CA GLU A 25 -12.39 15.96 -3.59
C GLU A 25 -11.71 14.79 -4.32
N MET A 26 -11.33 13.73 -3.60
CA MET A 26 -10.66 12.57 -4.18
C MET A 26 -11.63 11.63 -4.91
N GLU A 27 -12.87 11.52 -4.42
CA GLU A 27 -13.87 10.56 -4.90
C GLU A 27 -15.20 11.20 -5.33
N ALA A 28 -15.19 12.50 -5.65
CA ALA A 28 -16.40 13.28 -5.96
C ALA A 28 -17.33 12.58 -6.97
N SER A 29 -16.79 12.03 -8.06
CA SER A 29 -17.60 11.32 -9.07
C SER A 29 -18.24 10.05 -8.52
N ALA A 30 -17.52 9.29 -7.68
CA ALA A 30 -18.05 8.07 -7.08
C ALA A 30 -19.15 8.40 -6.07
N ILE A 31 -18.93 9.42 -5.22
CA ILE A 31 -19.91 9.91 -4.24
C ILE A 31 -21.19 10.39 -4.94
N LEU A 32 -21.05 11.19 -6.00
CA LEU A 32 -22.19 11.70 -6.77
C LEU A 32 -22.99 10.58 -7.45
N SER A 33 -22.32 9.52 -7.90
CA SER A 33 -22.97 8.40 -8.60
C SER A 33 -23.95 7.59 -7.73
N VAL A 34 -23.86 7.73 -6.41
CA VAL A 34 -24.71 7.01 -5.43
C VAL A 34 -25.49 7.95 -4.51
N ALA A 35 -25.43 9.27 -4.74
CA ALA A 35 -26.03 10.28 -3.88
C ALA A 35 -27.57 10.21 -3.80
N ASP A 36 -28.21 9.58 -4.79
CA ASP A 36 -29.65 9.29 -4.80
C ASP A 36 -30.02 8.14 -3.84
N LYS A 37 -29.07 7.26 -3.51
CA LYS A 37 -29.29 6.05 -2.70
C LYS A 37 -28.76 6.17 -1.29
N VAL A 38 -27.62 6.82 -1.09
CA VAL A 38 -26.93 6.90 0.21
C VAL A 38 -26.41 8.31 0.48
N ASN A 39 -26.32 8.67 1.76
CA ASN A 39 -25.61 9.88 2.19
C ASN A 39 -24.19 9.47 2.61
N ILE A 40 -23.18 9.85 1.84
CA ILE A 40 -21.77 9.58 2.20
C ILE A 40 -21.21 10.80 2.94
N VAL A 41 -20.51 10.55 4.04
CA VAL A 41 -19.70 11.55 4.74
C VAL A 41 -18.25 11.06 4.72
N GLY A 42 -17.42 11.76 3.94
CA GLY A 42 -15.97 11.58 3.97
C GLY A 42 -15.39 12.10 5.30
N ILE A 43 -14.65 11.25 6.01
CA ILE A 43 -13.95 11.60 7.26
C ILE A 43 -12.42 11.46 7.12
N GLY A 44 -11.92 11.32 5.89
CA GLY A 44 -10.52 11.04 5.60
C GLY A 44 -9.60 12.27 5.75
N SER A 45 -8.28 12.08 5.81
CA SER A 45 -7.57 10.79 5.89
C SER A 45 -7.41 10.37 7.35
N LEU A 46 -8.16 9.34 7.77
CA LEU A 46 -7.97 8.71 9.07
C LEU A 46 -6.75 7.79 8.96
N LEU A 47 -5.60 8.36 9.24
CA LEU A 47 -4.33 7.65 9.40
C LEU A 47 -4.17 7.31 10.88
N GLU A 48 -3.72 6.10 11.20
CA GLU A 48 -3.30 5.78 12.55
C GLU A 48 -2.00 6.56 12.86
N ASP A 49 -2.07 7.49 13.81
CA ASP A 49 -0.92 8.27 14.31
C ASP A 49 -0.03 7.44 15.27
N THR A 50 -0.35 6.16 15.47
CA THR A 50 0.35 5.26 16.37
C THR A 50 1.40 4.44 15.64
N VAL A 51 2.60 4.41 16.23
CA VAL A 51 3.78 3.66 15.78
C VAL A 51 3.50 2.15 15.56
N GLU A 52 2.41 1.61 16.11
CA GLU A 52 1.95 0.22 15.91
C GLU A 52 1.34 -0.06 14.53
N GLY A 53 0.72 0.94 13.89
CA GLY A 53 0.15 0.85 12.53
C GLY A 53 1.10 1.32 11.43
N SER A 54 2.25 1.87 11.82
CA SER A 54 3.29 2.30 10.89
C SER A 54 3.88 1.10 10.12
N LEU A 55 3.90 1.20 8.79
CA LEU A 55 4.70 0.32 7.92
C LEU A 55 6.20 0.38 8.28
N PHE A 56 6.59 1.40 9.02
CA PHE A 56 7.94 1.67 9.49
C PHE A 56 7.96 1.68 11.02
N LYS A 57 8.23 0.53 11.64
CA LYS A 57 8.48 0.53 13.09
C LYS A 57 9.71 1.39 13.39
N SER A 58 9.64 2.15 14.47
CA SER A 58 10.77 2.92 15.03
C SER A 58 11.97 2.05 15.41
N ASP A 59 11.79 0.72 15.49
CA ASP A 59 12.87 -0.25 15.49
C ASP A 59 13.34 -0.46 14.05
N ASP A 60 14.21 0.43 13.56
CA ASP A 60 14.91 0.26 12.29
C ASP A 60 15.93 -0.90 12.37
N LYS A 61 15.41 -2.13 12.50
CA LYS A 61 16.25 -3.34 12.57
C LYS A 61 17.02 -3.58 11.27
N ASN A 62 16.56 -2.99 10.17
CA ASN A 62 17.08 -3.28 8.84
C ASN A 62 17.92 -2.10 8.29
N GLY A 63 18.06 -0.99 9.02
CA GLY A 63 18.84 0.19 8.64
C GLY A 63 18.26 0.98 7.47
N TYR A 64 16.95 0.86 7.18
CA TYR A 64 16.35 1.48 5.99
C TYR A 64 16.14 2.98 6.14
N MET A 65 15.95 3.49 7.35
CA MET A 65 15.87 4.93 7.56
C MET A 65 17.23 5.57 7.31
N ASP A 66 18.32 4.97 7.83
CA ASP A 66 19.68 5.42 7.55
C ASP A 66 20.04 5.34 6.05
N TRP A 67 19.49 4.35 5.33
CA TRP A 67 19.66 4.25 3.87
C TRP A 67 18.86 5.31 3.11
N LEU A 68 17.62 5.59 3.54
CA LEU A 68 16.75 6.64 2.97
C LEU A 68 17.35 8.04 3.17
N ASP A 69 17.91 8.32 4.35
CA ASP A 69 18.53 9.60 4.70
C ASP A 69 19.74 9.95 3.80
N ARG A 70 20.31 8.96 3.13
CA ARG A 70 21.44 9.15 2.19
C ARG A 70 20.99 9.39 0.74
N GLN A 71 19.70 9.25 0.45
CA GLN A 71 19.16 9.45 -0.90
C GLN A 71 18.75 10.90 -1.12
N GLU A 72 18.71 11.34 -2.38
CA GLU A 72 18.19 12.67 -2.72
C GLU A 72 16.68 12.77 -2.42
N GLU A 73 16.19 13.97 -2.10
CA GLU A 73 14.76 14.19 -1.82
C GLU A 73 13.89 13.74 -3.01
N ARG A 74 12.80 13.01 -2.73
CA ARG A 74 11.85 12.50 -3.75
C ARG A 74 12.49 11.60 -4.83
N SER A 75 13.65 11.01 -4.55
CA SER A 75 14.36 10.15 -5.51
C SER A 75 13.99 8.67 -5.41
N VAL A 76 13.58 8.19 -4.24
CA VAL A 76 13.32 6.76 -3.97
C VAL A 76 11.92 6.33 -4.39
N VAL A 77 11.79 5.17 -5.03
CA VAL A 77 10.52 4.50 -5.27
C VAL A 77 10.17 3.59 -4.09
N TYR A 78 9.03 3.81 -3.43
CA TYR A 78 8.49 2.87 -2.44
C TYR A 78 7.60 1.83 -3.12
N VAL A 79 7.81 0.55 -2.82
CA VAL A 79 7.03 -0.57 -3.36
C VAL A 79 6.49 -1.43 -2.22
N SER A 80 5.18 -1.60 -2.16
CA SER A 80 4.50 -2.48 -1.20
C SER A 80 3.16 -2.94 -1.78
N PHE A 81 2.79 -4.19 -1.47
CA PHE A 81 1.52 -4.80 -1.90
C PHE A 81 0.52 -4.96 -0.74
N GLY A 82 0.74 -4.24 0.37
CA GLY A 82 -0.07 -4.34 1.58
C GLY A 82 0.16 -5.66 2.33
N SER A 83 -0.69 -5.99 3.29
CA SER A 83 -0.54 -7.18 4.16
C SER A 83 -1.29 -8.42 3.67
N ILE A 84 -2.13 -8.29 2.64
CA ILE A 84 -3.08 -9.34 2.21
C ILE A 84 -2.61 -10.02 0.92
N SER A 85 -1.76 -9.36 0.14
CA SER A 85 -1.45 -9.78 -1.23
C SER A 85 -0.30 -10.78 -1.26
N VAL A 86 -0.57 -12.02 -1.71
CA VAL A 86 0.48 -13.04 -1.92
C VAL A 86 0.95 -13.01 -3.38
N LEU A 87 2.23 -12.72 -3.60
CA LEU A 87 2.85 -12.74 -4.91
C LEU A 87 3.48 -14.11 -5.20
N LYS A 88 3.27 -14.58 -6.43
CA LYS A 88 3.95 -15.77 -6.97
C LYS A 88 5.39 -15.43 -7.37
N LYS A 89 6.16 -16.45 -7.72
CA LYS A 89 7.57 -16.33 -8.10
C LYS A 89 7.77 -15.40 -9.31
N GLU A 90 6.97 -15.59 -10.36
CA GLU A 90 7.15 -14.90 -11.64
C GLU A 90 6.91 -13.38 -11.52
N PRO A 91 5.83 -12.89 -10.86
CA PRO A 91 5.67 -11.45 -10.62
C PRO A 91 6.80 -10.81 -9.81
N VAL A 92 7.31 -11.50 -8.77
CA VAL A 92 8.43 -10.99 -7.96
C VAL A 92 9.70 -10.86 -8.81
N GLU A 93 9.99 -11.84 -9.66
CA GLU A 93 11.14 -11.79 -10.57
C GLU A 93 11.05 -10.63 -11.56
N GLU A 94 9.88 -10.45 -12.18
CA GLU A 94 9.67 -9.35 -13.13
C GLU A 94 9.67 -7.97 -12.46
N ILE A 95 9.11 -7.83 -11.25
CA ILE A 95 9.20 -6.60 -10.46
C ILE A 95 10.66 -6.32 -10.10
N SER A 96 11.38 -7.32 -9.60
CA SER A 96 12.80 -7.21 -9.24
C SER A 96 13.65 -6.75 -10.43
N LYS A 97 13.44 -7.36 -11.60
CA LYS A 97 14.08 -6.99 -12.85
C LYS A 97 13.71 -5.57 -13.29
N GLY A 98 12.43 -5.21 -13.25
CA GLY A 98 11.95 -3.87 -13.59
C GLY A 98 12.55 -2.78 -12.71
N LEU A 99 12.67 -3.03 -11.41
CA LEU A 99 13.29 -2.10 -10.46
C LEU A 99 14.78 -1.89 -10.77
N ARG A 100 15.54 -2.94 -11.06
CA ARG A 100 16.95 -2.81 -11.52
C ARG A 100 17.06 -1.99 -12.80
N LEU A 101 16.25 -2.32 -13.81
CA LEU A 101 16.26 -1.63 -15.10
C LEU A 101 15.79 -0.17 -15.01
N SER A 102 15.02 0.20 -13.98
CA SER A 102 14.56 1.58 -13.78
C SER A 102 15.71 2.57 -13.52
N GLY A 103 16.84 2.07 -13.01
CA GLY A 103 18.00 2.89 -12.65
C GLY A 103 17.76 3.88 -11.49
N ARG A 104 16.58 3.87 -10.87
CA ARG A 104 16.21 4.72 -9.72
C ARG A 104 16.45 3.98 -8.41
N PRO A 105 16.74 4.71 -7.31
CA PRO A 105 16.73 4.12 -5.99
C PRO A 105 15.34 3.56 -5.65
N TYR A 106 15.27 2.40 -4.99
CA TYR A 106 14.00 1.80 -4.58
C TYR A 106 14.06 1.16 -3.19
N LEU A 107 12.97 1.29 -2.44
CA LEU A 107 12.71 0.58 -1.19
C LEU A 107 11.51 -0.34 -1.41
N TRP A 108 11.75 -1.66 -1.39
CA TRP A 108 10.72 -2.66 -1.62
C TRP A 108 10.44 -3.48 -0.36
N VAL A 109 9.22 -3.40 0.13
CA VAL A 109 8.72 -4.23 1.23
C VAL A 109 8.20 -5.56 0.67
N LEU A 110 8.88 -6.65 0.98
CA LEU A 110 8.53 -8.00 0.56
C LEU A 110 8.45 -8.92 1.78
N ARG A 111 7.29 -8.89 2.42
CA ARG A 111 6.99 -9.64 3.65
C ARG A 111 6.95 -11.16 3.41
N LYS A 112 7.23 -11.96 4.44
CA LYS A 112 7.13 -13.43 4.37
C LYS A 112 5.72 -13.93 4.05
N ASP A 113 4.70 -13.29 4.63
CA ASP A 113 3.28 -13.63 4.41
C ASP A 113 2.78 -13.26 2.99
N ASN A 114 3.51 -12.41 2.27
CA ASN A 114 3.22 -12.02 0.89
C ASN A 114 4.00 -12.83 -0.15
N ARG A 115 4.79 -13.84 0.26
CA ARG A 115 5.57 -14.69 -0.65
C ARG A 115 4.92 -16.06 -0.78
N TRP A 116 5.03 -16.65 -1.95
CA TRP A 116 4.69 -18.07 -2.13
C TRP A 116 5.70 -18.96 -1.38
N GLU A 117 5.23 -20.06 -0.78
CA GLU A 117 6.10 -21.01 -0.08
C GLU A 117 7.22 -21.54 -1.00
N GLY A 118 8.48 -21.47 -0.54
CA GLY A 118 9.66 -21.92 -1.28
C GLY A 118 10.36 -20.84 -2.12
N GLN A 119 10.00 -19.56 -1.93
CA GLN A 119 10.64 -18.45 -2.63
C GLN A 119 11.83 -17.87 -1.83
N GLU A 120 13.04 -18.30 -2.15
CA GLU A 120 14.27 -17.71 -1.62
C GLU A 120 14.59 -16.37 -2.32
N LEU A 121 15.01 -15.37 -1.54
CA LEU A 121 15.59 -14.15 -2.11
C LEU A 121 16.94 -14.50 -2.72
N VAL A 122 17.05 -14.38 -4.04
CA VAL A 122 18.38 -14.35 -4.66
C VAL A 122 18.93 -12.94 -4.45
N GLU A 123 19.81 -12.80 -3.47
CA GLU A 123 20.66 -11.62 -3.36
C GLU A 123 21.72 -11.71 -4.47
N GLU A 124 21.38 -11.26 -5.67
CA GLU A 124 22.41 -11.04 -6.69
C GLU A 124 23.10 -9.71 -6.40
N GLU A 125 24.37 -9.79 -6.00
CA GLU A 125 25.23 -8.63 -5.80
C GLU A 125 25.61 -8.05 -7.16
N ASP A 126 24.96 -6.95 -7.54
CA ASP A 126 25.37 -6.14 -8.67
C ASP A 126 26.53 -5.24 -8.22
N GLU A 127 27.72 -5.37 -8.85
CA GLU A 127 28.99 -4.70 -8.51
C GLU A 127 29.00 -3.18 -8.82
N GLY A 128 27.91 -2.46 -8.54
CA GLY A 128 27.85 -1.02 -8.77
C GLY A 128 26.70 -0.36 -8.02
N VAL A 129 27.01 0.19 -6.84
CA VAL A 129 26.11 0.97 -5.96
C VAL A 129 24.73 0.32 -5.81
N LYS A 130 24.49 -0.42 -4.72
CA LYS A 130 23.17 -0.99 -4.40
C LYS A 130 22.10 0.11 -4.40
N LYS A 131 21.45 0.33 -5.56
CA LYS A 131 20.36 1.28 -5.75
C LYS A 131 19.06 0.78 -5.11
N GLY A 132 19.00 -0.50 -4.77
CA GLY A 132 17.81 -1.12 -4.18
C GLY A 132 18.02 -1.50 -2.72
N MET A 133 16.98 -1.30 -1.93
CA MET A 133 16.85 -1.86 -0.59
C MET A 133 15.57 -2.70 -0.51
N VAL A 134 15.70 -3.96 -0.09
CA VAL A 134 14.58 -4.87 0.12
C VAL A 134 14.45 -5.14 1.61
N VAL A 135 13.26 -4.91 2.17
CA VAL A 135 12.95 -5.14 3.58
C VAL A 135 11.76 -6.09 3.72
N GLU A 136 11.66 -6.73 4.87
CA GLU A 136 10.51 -7.57 5.25
C GLU A 136 9.49 -6.77 6.05
#